data_AF-A0A7J7JJK1-F1
#
_entry.id   AF-A0A7J7JJK1-F1
#
_cell.length_a   1.000
_cell.length_b   1.000
_cell.length_c   1.000
_cell.angle_alpha   90.00
_cell.angle_beta   90.00
_cell.angle_gamma   90.00
#
_symmetry.space_group_name_H-M   'P 1'
#
loop_
_entity.id
_entity.type
_entity.pdbx_description
1 polymer ?
#
loop_
_entity_poly.entity_id
_entity_poly.type
_entity_poly.pdbx_seq_one_letter_code
_entity_poly.pdbx_strand_id
1 'polypeptide(L)'
;MENKQRALQSDLESSREELTVLQQDYDSYKVRVHSVLKQQQTRASVEAALENERVEKTHLQEMLSQVKVKLQETVEKLQTSLSENSLLQDEVDKLSLKCNKLSLEMANKETVWRQRLDQLMAENSAIASEHSSTISQMNERSEAVANAFKEQLKSTQSEHELQVSMLTNKIERLEDDKASLFGEVQMLRKQTTNGRHDQVVETPVKQSITPLLASTPDLRLNVRESGEGMEHPIPLNIPPSPATQFQVTPNTIVGLETLLTSADDDSHSVVSLNTQASEGVDDPKLKSKLKLSEKQAEHLRELLNESEATCSRYNEQVKILKQEIRRLESNQQRENSISNMEYLKNIVYKFLSLESGDEKSRLLPVLNTMLKFSDEEMAELRVVKVKPLLKVKVLGLAISTDGLDFLLKLQFFVHQYALLTIFLLMLYLNMFYHIDITCIDITYIDIT
;
A
#
# COMPACT_ATOMS: atom_id res chain seq x y z
N MET A 1 100.03 91.36 76.61
CA MET A 1 100.01 90.74 75.27
C MET A 1 100.06 89.22 75.37
N GLU A 2 101.00 88.64 76.14
CA GLU A 2 101.15 87.18 76.30
C GLU A 2 99.94 86.45 76.89
N ASN A 3 99.29 87.00 77.92
CA ASN A 3 98.08 86.36 78.48
C ASN A 3 96.91 86.30 77.48
N LYS A 4 96.80 87.29 76.59
CA LYS A 4 95.77 87.33 75.53
C LYS A 4 96.09 86.34 74.41
N GLN A 5 97.37 86.14 74.12
CA GLN A 5 97.86 85.14 73.16
C GLN A 5 97.66 83.71 73.68
N ARG A 6 97.90 83.44 74.97
CA ARG A 6 97.59 82.12 75.59
C ARG A 6 96.10 81.83 75.63
N ALA A 7 95.26 82.81 75.97
CA ALA A 7 93.80 82.64 75.96
C ALA A 7 93.29 82.29 74.55
N LEU A 8 93.73 83.03 73.53
CA LEU A 8 93.37 82.76 72.14
C LEU A 8 93.89 81.41 71.62
N GLN A 9 95.08 80.97 72.07
CA GLN A 9 95.57 79.62 71.76
C GLN A 9 94.73 78.53 72.42
N SER A 10 94.32 78.72 73.68
CA SER A 10 93.45 77.80 74.40
C SER A 10 92.06 77.68 73.75
N ASP A 11 91.47 78.80 73.35
CA ASP A 11 90.16 78.82 72.68
C ASP A 11 90.24 78.15 71.29
N LEU A 12 91.34 78.36 70.58
CA LEU A 12 91.59 77.75 69.27
C LEU A 12 91.80 76.23 69.38
N GLU A 13 92.47 75.76 70.44
CA GLU A 13 92.59 74.34 70.76
C GLU A 13 91.21 73.74 71.11
N SER A 14 90.43 74.41 71.97
CA SER A 14 89.07 73.98 72.33
C SER A 14 88.14 73.89 71.12
N SER A 15 88.14 74.91 70.25
CA SER A 15 87.34 74.89 69.01
C SER A 15 87.80 73.78 68.05
N ARG A 16 89.10 73.45 68.00
CA ARG A 16 89.58 72.32 67.19
C ARG A 16 89.13 70.99 67.75
N GLU A 17 89.22 70.81 69.06
CA GLU A 17 88.73 69.61 69.76
C GLU A 17 87.23 69.41 69.51
N GLU A 18 86.42 70.45 69.69
CA GLU A 18 84.98 70.45 69.39
C GLU A 18 84.69 70.08 67.93
N LEU A 19 85.47 70.60 66.97
CA LEU A 19 85.31 70.28 65.55
C LEU A 19 85.61 68.80 65.29
N THR A 20 86.68 68.24 65.88
CA THR A 20 86.97 66.80 65.79
C THR A 20 85.87 65.94 66.40
N VAL A 21 85.32 66.32 67.56
CA VAL A 21 84.21 65.60 68.19
C VAL A 21 82.98 65.66 67.31
N LEU A 22 82.62 66.83 66.80
CA LEU A 22 81.47 67.00 65.91
C LEU A 22 81.63 66.22 64.60
N GLN A 23 82.85 66.10 64.09
CA GLN A 23 83.16 65.35 62.88
C GLN A 23 83.06 63.84 63.13
N GLN A 24 83.53 63.35 64.29
CA GLN A 24 83.32 61.96 64.72
C GLN A 24 81.83 61.65 64.95
N ASP A 25 81.08 62.57 65.55
CA ASP A 25 79.63 62.44 65.75
C ASP A 25 78.88 62.44 64.41
N TYR A 26 79.30 63.28 63.47
CA TYR A 26 78.73 63.34 62.12
C TYR A 26 79.03 62.07 61.31
N ASP A 27 80.25 61.55 61.38
CA ASP A 27 80.60 60.28 60.73
C ASP A 27 79.87 59.10 61.38
N SER A 28 79.75 59.09 62.71
CA SER A 28 78.93 58.13 63.46
C SER A 28 77.44 58.24 63.11
N TYR A 29 76.95 59.46 62.85
CA TYR A 29 75.58 59.69 62.38
C TYR A 29 75.38 59.17 60.96
N LYS A 30 76.30 59.42 60.02
CA LYS A 30 76.22 58.85 58.66
C LYS A 30 76.14 57.33 58.70
N VAL A 31 77.01 56.68 59.46
CA VAL A 31 77.01 55.20 59.57
C VAL A 31 75.68 54.71 60.13
N ARG A 32 75.14 55.36 61.17
CA ARG A 32 73.82 55.02 61.72
C ARG A 32 72.70 55.22 60.70
N VAL A 33 72.65 56.36 60.02
CA VAL A 33 71.65 56.63 58.98
C VAL A 33 71.76 55.62 57.84
N HIS A 34 72.97 55.35 57.36
CA HIS A 34 73.19 54.41 56.27
C HIS A 34 72.84 52.96 56.67
N SER A 35 73.09 52.58 57.93
CA SER A 35 72.67 51.31 58.50
C SER A 35 71.14 51.21 58.62
N VAL A 36 70.48 52.26 59.13
CA VAL A 36 69.01 52.32 59.23
C VAL A 36 68.36 52.28 57.85
N LEU A 37 68.89 53.03 56.88
CA LEU A 37 68.39 53.04 55.50
C LEU A 37 68.57 51.67 54.84
N LYS A 38 69.73 51.03 55.00
CA LYS A 38 69.98 49.68 54.50
C LYS A 38 69.08 48.65 55.18
N GLN A 39 68.85 48.78 56.48
CA GLN A 39 67.93 47.91 57.23
C GLN A 39 66.47 48.12 56.78
N GLN A 40 66.03 49.36 56.56
CA GLN A 40 64.71 49.67 56.01
C GLN A 40 64.56 49.13 54.58
N GLN A 41 65.56 49.31 53.72
CA GLN A 41 65.54 48.84 52.34
C GLN A 41 65.52 47.30 52.28
N THR A 42 66.32 46.63 53.13
CA THR A 42 66.31 45.17 53.23
C THR A 42 64.98 44.66 53.80
N ARG A 43 64.43 45.33 54.83
CA ARG A 43 63.12 44.99 55.40
C ARG A 43 61.98 45.17 54.39
N ALA A 44 61.96 46.27 53.65
CA ALA A 44 60.99 46.53 52.59
C ALA A 44 61.10 45.49 51.46
N SER A 45 62.32 45.08 51.09
CA SER A 45 62.55 44.01 50.11
C SER A 45 62.03 42.65 50.59
N VAL A 46 62.20 42.32 51.87
CA VAL A 46 61.70 41.06 52.47
C VAL A 46 60.18 41.09 52.60
N GLU A 47 59.60 42.22 53.02
CA GLU A 47 58.14 42.41 53.08
C GLU A 47 57.50 42.30 51.67
N ALA A 48 58.14 42.86 50.64
CA ALA A 48 57.67 42.72 49.26
C ALA A 48 57.76 41.28 48.72
N ALA A 49 58.82 40.54 49.06
CA ALA A 49 58.98 39.14 48.68
C ALA A 49 57.92 38.25 49.37
N LEU A 50 57.68 38.47 50.66
CA LEU A 50 56.64 37.76 51.41
C LEU A 50 55.24 38.07 50.89
N GLU A 51 54.95 39.32 50.51
CA GLU A 51 53.65 39.66 49.92
C GLU A 51 53.48 39.03 48.53
N ASN A 52 54.52 38.99 47.70
CA ASN A 52 54.48 38.27 46.42
C ASN A 52 54.23 36.77 46.60
N GLU A 53 54.92 36.12 47.54
CA GLU A 53 54.70 34.70 47.87
C GLU A 53 53.28 34.46 48.41
N ARG A 54 52.74 35.41 49.19
CA ARG A 54 51.36 35.36 49.68
C ARG A 54 50.36 35.45 48.53
N VAL A 55 50.56 36.37 47.59
CA VAL A 55 49.71 36.53 46.41
C VAL A 55 49.77 35.30 45.50
N GLU A 56 50.97 34.76 45.26
CA GLU A 56 51.15 33.54 44.47
C GLU A 56 50.46 32.34 45.13
N LYS A 57 50.59 32.19 46.46
CA LYS A 57 49.89 31.14 47.21
C LYS A 57 48.38 31.29 47.10
N THR A 58 47.84 32.51 47.19
CA THR A 58 46.39 32.73 47.00
C THR A 58 45.94 32.41 45.58
N HIS A 59 46.73 32.77 44.58
CA HIS A 59 46.43 32.47 43.17
C HIS A 59 46.43 30.95 42.90
N LEU A 60 47.42 30.22 43.42
CA LEU A 60 47.46 28.76 43.33
C LEU A 60 46.28 28.10 44.06
N GLN A 61 45.85 28.65 45.20
CA GLN A 61 44.66 28.17 45.91
C GLN A 61 43.37 28.40 45.11
N GLU A 62 43.24 29.55 44.43
CA GLU A 62 42.12 29.81 43.51
C GLU A 62 42.14 28.88 42.30
N MET A 63 43.31 28.63 41.72
CA MET A 63 43.44 27.67 40.61
C MET A 63 43.08 26.25 41.06
N LEU A 64 43.54 25.83 42.24
CA LEU A 64 43.15 24.54 42.82
C LEU A 64 41.65 24.44 43.08
N SER A 65 41.03 25.51 43.58
CA SER A 65 39.58 25.52 43.81
C SER A 65 38.80 25.42 42.49
N GLN A 66 39.23 26.14 41.45
CA GLN A 66 38.64 26.06 40.11
C GLN A 66 38.78 24.66 39.50
N VAL A 67 39.96 24.04 39.59
CA VAL A 67 40.19 22.69 39.08
C VAL A 67 39.32 21.69 39.84
N LYS A 68 39.18 21.85 41.16
CA LYS A 68 38.31 20.98 41.98
C LYS A 68 36.84 21.09 41.58
N VAL A 69 36.35 22.31 41.32
CA VAL A 69 34.97 22.53 40.83
C VAL A 69 34.78 21.89 39.46
N LYS A 70 35.69 22.13 38.51
CA LYS A 70 35.62 21.50 37.18
C LYS A 70 35.65 19.99 37.25
N LEU A 71 36.51 19.42 38.11
CA LEU A 71 36.56 17.97 38.33
C LEU A 71 35.21 17.46 38.82
N GLN A 72 34.62 18.11 39.82
CA GLN A 72 33.31 17.73 40.34
C GLN A 72 32.21 17.82 39.27
N GLU A 73 32.16 18.91 38.49
CA GLU A 73 31.22 19.06 37.38
C GLU A 73 31.38 17.96 36.32
N THR A 74 32.62 17.57 35.99
CA THR A 74 32.86 16.47 35.03
C THR A 74 32.44 15.11 35.58
N VAL A 75 32.62 14.88 36.89
CA VAL A 75 32.16 13.66 37.55
C VAL A 75 30.63 13.58 37.56
N GLU A 76 29.95 14.69 37.88
CA GLU A 76 28.49 14.77 37.84
C GLU A 76 27.96 14.53 36.42
N LYS A 77 28.56 15.15 35.39
CA LYS A 77 28.20 14.91 33.98
C LYS A 77 28.44 13.46 33.54
N LEU A 78 29.53 12.85 34.00
CA LEU A 78 29.81 11.44 33.72
C LEU A 78 28.75 10.55 34.38
N GLN A 79 28.38 10.84 35.62
CA GLN A 79 27.36 10.10 36.36
C GLN A 79 25.98 10.21 35.71
N THR A 80 25.58 11.40 35.25
CA THR A 80 24.32 11.58 34.51
C THR A 80 24.34 10.80 33.20
N SER A 81 25.42 10.92 32.42
CA SER A 81 25.56 10.19 31.16
C SER A 81 25.57 8.66 31.35
N LEU A 82 26.16 8.15 32.43
CA LEU A 82 26.09 6.72 32.78
C LEU A 82 24.67 6.28 33.10
N SER A 83 23.90 7.09 33.84
CA SER A 83 22.50 6.80 34.13
C SER A 83 21.62 6.81 32.87
N GLU A 84 21.86 7.75 31.95
CA GLU A 84 21.18 7.81 30.65
C GLU A 84 21.51 6.60 29.79
N ASN A 85 22.78 6.19 29.73
CA ASN A 85 23.19 4.99 29.01
C ASN A 85 22.54 3.73 29.60
N SER A 86 22.38 3.64 30.92
CA SER A 86 21.66 2.52 31.56
C SER A 86 20.19 2.49 31.15
N LEU A 87 19.52 3.64 31.09
CA LEU A 87 18.12 3.72 30.67
C LEU A 87 17.95 3.39 29.17
N LEU A 88 18.85 3.87 28.33
CA LEU A 88 18.86 3.53 26.90
C LEU A 88 19.12 2.04 26.68
N GLN A 89 20.01 1.43 27.46
CA GLN A 89 20.25 -0.01 27.41
C GLN A 89 18.97 -0.81 27.76
N ASP A 90 18.25 -0.41 28.81
CA ASP A 90 16.98 -1.03 29.18
C ASP A 90 15.90 -0.88 28.08
N GLU A 91 15.88 0.26 27.39
CA GLU A 91 14.97 0.49 26.26
C GLU A 91 15.32 -0.38 25.06
N VAL A 92 16.61 -0.52 24.73
CA VAL A 92 17.10 -1.42 23.69
C VAL A 92 16.69 -2.86 24.00
N ASP A 93 16.85 -3.32 25.23
CA ASP A 93 16.48 -4.67 25.64
C ASP A 93 14.96 -4.91 25.53
N LYS A 94 14.15 -3.93 25.95
CA LYS A 94 12.67 -3.98 25.81
C LYS A 94 12.23 -4.00 24.34
N LEU A 95 12.84 -3.16 23.50
CA LEU A 95 12.54 -3.13 22.07
C LEU A 95 12.98 -4.41 21.38
N SER A 96 14.14 -4.95 21.72
CA SER A 96 14.64 -6.23 21.22
C SER A 96 13.68 -7.37 21.56
N LEU A 97 13.21 -7.47 22.81
CA LEU A 97 12.21 -8.45 23.22
C LEU A 97 10.89 -8.32 22.42
N LYS A 98 10.42 -7.09 22.19
CA LYS A 98 9.22 -6.83 21.40
C LYS A 98 9.39 -7.21 19.94
N CYS A 99 10.54 -6.89 19.34
CA CYS A 99 10.89 -7.29 17.97
C CYS A 99 10.92 -8.82 17.83
N ASN A 100 11.57 -9.52 18.77
CA ASN A 100 11.61 -10.98 18.78
C ASN A 100 10.22 -11.60 18.91
N LYS A 101 9.37 -11.06 19.81
CA LYS A 101 7.98 -11.52 19.97
C LYS A 101 7.17 -11.35 18.69
N LEU A 102 7.22 -10.17 18.08
CA LEU A 102 6.51 -9.90 16.82
C LEU A 102 7.03 -10.79 15.68
N SER A 103 8.35 -11.02 15.61
CA SER A 103 8.94 -11.93 14.64
C SER A 103 8.41 -13.35 14.79
N LEU A 104 8.30 -13.85 16.01
CA LEU A 104 7.75 -15.19 16.29
C LEU A 104 6.25 -15.27 15.95
N GLU A 105 5.47 -14.25 16.31
CA GLU A 105 4.05 -14.18 15.94
C GLU A 105 3.84 -14.15 14.42
N MET A 106 4.69 -13.43 13.69
CA MET A 106 4.65 -13.39 12.22
C MET A 106 5.03 -14.74 11.61
N ALA A 107 6.06 -15.41 12.12
CA ALA A 107 6.43 -16.75 11.69
C ALA A 107 5.29 -17.76 11.92
N ASN A 108 4.62 -17.71 13.08
CA ASN A 108 3.48 -18.57 13.37
C ASN A 108 2.27 -18.28 12.47
N LYS A 109 2.00 -17.00 12.14
CA LYS A 109 0.95 -16.67 11.18
C LYS A 109 1.30 -17.20 9.79
N GLU A 110 2.56 -17.05 9.36
CA GLU A 110 3.03 -17.58 8.08
C GLU A 110 2.84 -19.10 7.99
N THR A 111 3.20 -19.85 9.03
CA THR A 111 3.01 -21.32 9.04
C THR A 111 1.54 -21.70 8.94
N VAL A 112 0.65 -21.03 9.67
CA VAL A 112 -0.81 -21.26 9.60
C VAL A 112 -1.34 -20.95 8.20
N TRP A 113 -0.95 -19.82 7.60
CA TRP A 113 -1.39 -19.46 6.25
C TRP A 113 -0.86 -20.42 5.19
N ARG A 114 0.39 -20.86 5.31
CA ARG A 114 0.98 -21.87 4.42
C ARG A 114 0.22 -23.19 4.53
N GLN A 115 -0.07 -23.66 5.74
CA GLN A 115 -0.87 -24.87 5.95
C GLN A 115 -2.29 -24.74 5.38
N ARG A 116 -2.94 -23.59 5.54
CA ARG A 116 -4.28 -23.36 4.97
C ARG A 116 -4.25 -23.37 3.45
N LEU A 117 -3.21 -22.80 2.85
CA LEU A 117 -3.03 -22.83 1.39
C LEU A 117 -2.82 -24.26 0.91
N ASP A 118 -1.95 -25.04 1.57
CA ASP A 118 -1.71 -26.45 1.23
C ASP A 118 -2.99 -27.29 1.35
N GLN A 119 -3.78 -27.05 2.39
CA GLN A 119 -5.09 -27.68 2.55
C GLN A 119 -6.04 -27.34 1.40
N LEU A 120 -6.18 -26.05 1.05
CA LEU A 120 -7.06 -25.63 -0.03
C LEU A 120 -6.59 -26.16 -1.40
N MET A 121 -5.28 -26.23 -1.63
CA MET A 121 -4.73 -26.84 -2.85
C MET A 121 -5.05 -28.33 -2.91
N ALA A 122 -4.92 -29.05 -1.80
CA ALA A 122 -5.27 -30.47 -1.72
C ALA A 122 -6.78 -30.69 -1.95
N GLU A 123 -7.64 -29.91 -1.28
CA GLU A 123 -9.11 -29.95 -1.47
C GLU A 123 -9.49 -29.66 -2.93
N ASN A 124 -8.93 -28.61 -3.53
CA ASN A 124 -9.18 -28.26 -4.93
C ASN A 124 -8.71 -29.36 -5.89
N SER A 125 -7.56 -29.99 -5.63
CA SER A 125 -7.07 -31.10 -6.44
C SER A 125 -7.96 -32.35 -6.32
N ALA A 126 -8.51 -32.61 -5.13
CA ALA A 126 -9.43 -33.72 -4.90
C ALA A 126 -10.77 -33.48 -5.63
N ILE A 127 -11.34 -32.28 -5.50
CA ILE A 127 -12.56 -31.87 -6.20
C ILE A 127 -12.36 -31.93 -7.72
N ALA A 128 -11.24 -31.42 -8.24
CA ALA A 128 -10.91 -31.50 -9.66
C ALA A 128 -10.82 -32.96 -10.15
N SER A 129 -10.22 -33.85 -9.37
CA SER A 129 -10.17 -35.28 -9.69
C SER A 129 -11.55 -35.93 -9.66
N GLU A 130 -12.41 -35.59 -8.70
CA GLU A 130 -13.79 -36.09 -8.61
C GLU A 130 -14.64 -35.60 -9.79
N HIS A 131 -14.54 -34.32 -10.15
CA HIS A 131 -15.20 -33.76 -11.33
C HIS A 131 -14.72 -34.43 -12.61
N SER A 132 -13.41 -34.63 -12.77
CA SER A 132 -12.85 -35.36 -13.91
C SER A 132 -13.41 -36.79 -14.00
N SER A 133 -13.48 -37.51 -12.89
CA SER A 133 -14.08 -38.86 -12.81
C SER A 133 -15.57 -38.85 -13.17
N THR A 134 -16.33 -37.88 -12.66
CA THR A 134 -17.77 -37.73 -12.94
C THR A 134 -18.02 -37.42 -14.41
N ILE A 135 -17.20 -36.56 -15.02
CA ILE A 135 -17.24 -36.26 -16.46
C ILE A 135 -16.92 -37.52 -17.27
N SER A 136 -15.89 -38.29 -16.90
CA SER A 136 -15.57 -39.57 -17.56
C SER A 136 -16.76 -40.53 -17.51
N GLN A 137 -17.35 -40.72 -16.33
CA GLN A 137 -18.52 -41.60 -16.16
C GLN A 137 -19.74 -41.10 -16.96
N MET A 138 -19.98 -39.79 -17.01
CA MET A 138 -21.08 -39.22 -17.79
C MET A 138 -20.85 -39.43 -19.30
N ASN A 139 -19.63 -39.23 -19.78
CA ASN A 139 -19.25 -39.49 -21.17
C ASN A 139 -19.39 -40.98 -21.50
N GLU A 140 -18.93 -41.89 -20.66
CA GLU A 140 -19.08 -43.34 -20.83
C GLU A 140 -20.57 -43.74 -20.93
N ARG A 141 -21.43 -43.18 -20.07
CA ARG A 141 -22.88 -43.42 -20.12
C ARG A 141 -23.51 -42.86 -21.40
N SER A 142 -23.13 -41.65 -21.79
CA SER A 142 -23.60 -41.00 -23.02
C SER A 142 -23.20 -41.81 -24.26
N GLU A 143 -21.95 -42.28 -24.30
CA GLU A 143 -21.43 -43.12 -25.38
C GLU A 143 -22.13 -44.49 -25.42
N ALA A 144 -22.35 -45.13 -24.27
CA ALA A 144 -23.09 -46.39 -24.19
C ALA A 144 -24.53 -46.25 -24.74
N VAL A 145 -25.23 -45.16 -24.39
CA VAL A 145 -26.57 -44.88 -24.91
C VAL A 145 -26.54 -44.57 -26.41
N ALA A 146 -25.58 -43.79 -26.89
CA ALA A 146 -25.41 -43.50 -28.30
C ALA A 146 -25.14 -44.77 -29.12
N ASN A 147 -24.29 -45.67 -28.59
CA ASN A 147 -24.00 -46.96 -29.20
C ASN A 147 -25.22 -47.89 -29.22
N ALA A 148 -25.99 -47.94 -28.15
CA ALA A 148 -27.24 -48.71 -28.09
C ALA A 148 -28.27 -48.23 -29.12
N PHE A 149 -28.49 -46.90 -29.24
CA PHE A 149 -29.38 -46.35 -30.27
C PHE A 149 -28.86 -46.61 -31.70
N LYS A 150 -27.55 -46.51 -31.91
CA LYS A 150 -26.92 -46.80 -33.20
C LYS A 150 -27.10 -48.28 -33.58
N GLU A 151 -26.99 -49.19 -32.63
CA GLU A 151 -27.22 -50.62 -32.84
C GLU A 151 -28.70 -50.91 -33.12
N GLN A 152 -29.62 -50.31 -32.37
CA GLN A 152 -31.06 -50.42 -32.62
C GLN A 152 -31.43 -49.92 -34.02
N LEU A 153 -30.94 -48.74 -34.43
CA LEU A 153 -31.15 -48.21 -35.78
C LEU A 153 -30.65 -49.16 -36.86
N LYS A 154 -29.46 -49.77 -36.67
CA LYS A 154 -28.93 -50.78 -37.61
C LYS A 154 -29.78 -52.03 -37.67
N SER A 155 -30.24 -52.56 -36.55
CA SER A 155 -31.11 -53.74 -36.51
C SER A 155 -32.43 -53.47 -37.23
N THR A 156 -33.10 -52.37 -36.88
CA THR A 156 -34.36 -51.96 -37.53
C THR A 156 -34.16 -51.68 -39.02
N GLN A 157 -33.05 -51.06 -39.42
CA GLN A 157 -32.71 -50.86 -40.82
C GLN A 157 -32.53 -52.20 -41.55
N SER A 158 -31.78 -53.15 -40.98
CA SER A 158 -31.58 -54.48 -41.58
C SER A 158 -32.89 -55.26 -41.70
N GLU A 159 -33.77 -55.17 -40.71
CA GLU A 159 -35.11 -55.77 -40.76
C GLU A 159 -35.97 -55.13 -41.86
N HIS A 160 -35.94 -53.80 -41.98
CA HIS A 160 -36.65 -53.09 -43.03
C HIS A 160 -36.11 -53.46 -44.42
N GLU A 161 -34.79 -53.52 -44.61
CA GLU A 161 -34.16 -53.97 -45.85
C GLU A 161 -34.59 -55.40 -46.23
N LEU A 162 -34.67 -56.31 -45.24
CA LEU A 162 -35.17 -57.67 -45.46
C LEU A 162 -36.65 -57.68 -45.85
N GLN A 163 -37.49 -56.89 -45.16
CA GLN A 163 -38.92 -56.79 -45.47
C GLN A 163 -39.15 -56.21 -46.87
N VAL A 164 -38.43 -55.14 -47.23
CA VAL A 164 -38.47 -54.55 -48.58
C VAL A 164 -38.06 -55.59 -49.62
N SER A 165 -36.95 -56.31 -49.41
CA SER A 165 -36.52 -57.39 -50.30
C SER A 165 -37.58 -58.49 -50.45
N MET A 166 -38.23 -58.92 -49.36
CA MET A 166 -39.31 -59.92 -49.41
C MET A 166 -40.53 -59.42 -50.19
N LEU A 167 -40.94 -58.16 -49.98
CA LEU A 167 -42.06 -57.56 -50.70
C LEU A 167 -41.73 -57.37 -52.19
N THR A 168 -40.53 -56.92 -52.52
CA THR A 168 -40.05 -56.81 -53.90
C THR A 168 -40.09 -58.16 -54.61
N ASN A 169 -39.56 -59.22 -54.00
CA ASN A 169 -39.63 -60.59 -54.55
C ASN A 169 -41.08 -61.08 -54.74
N LYS A 170 -41.99 -60.71 -53.83
CA LYS A 170 -43.40 -61.08 -53.94
C LYS A 170 -44.09 -60.33 -55.08
N ILE A 171 -43.78 -59.04 -55.26
CA ILE A 171 -44.27 -58.25 -56.39
C ILE A 171 -43.77 -58.86 -57.70
N GLU A 172 -42.48 -59.17 -57.81
CA GLU A 172 -41.88 -59.79 -59.00
C GLU A 172 -42.58 -61.11 -59.37
N ARG A 173 -42.81 -62.00 -58.40
CA ARG A 173 -43.56 -63.25 -58.64
C ARG A 173 -44.99 -63.00 -59.12
N LEU A 174 -45.69 -62.03 -58.52
CA LEU A 174 -47.05 -61.68 -58.94
C LEU A 174 -47.07 -61.02 -60.33
N GLU A 175 -46.03 -60.28 -60.68
CA GLU A 175 -45.84 -59.70 -62.01
C GLU A 175 -45.58 -60.79 -63.05
N ASP A 176 -44.76 -61.80 -62.74
CA ASP A 176 -44.53 -62.98 -63.58
C ASP A 176 -45.81 -63.81 -63.77
N ASP A 177 -46.53 -64.09 -62.68
CA ASP A 177 -47.82 -64.81 -62.72
C ASP A 177 -48.84 -64.03 -63.57
N LYS A 178 -48.92 -62.70 -63.38
CA LYS A 178 -49.77 -61.82 -64.19
C LYS A 178 -49.37 -61.86 -65.67
N ALA A 179 -48.08 -61.84 -65.99
CA ALA A 179 -47.59 -61.92 -67.36
C ALA A 179 -47.92 -63.27 -68.01
N SER A 180 -47.75 -64.37 -67.28
CA SER A 180 -48.10 -65.73 -67.71
C SER A 180 -49.59 -65.88 -67.99
N LEU A 181 -50.44 -65.48 -67.04
CA LEU A 181 -51.90 -65.48 -67.19
C LEU A 181 -52.35 -64.57 -68.35
N PHE A 182 -51.74 -63.40 -68.51
CA PHE A 182 -52.03 -62.51 -69.64
C PHE A 182 -51.67 -63.16 -70.99
N GLY A 183 -50.55 -63.87 -71.08
CA GLY A 183 -50.15 -64.65 -72.25
C GLY A 183 -51.12 -65.80 -72.55
N GLU A 184 -51.59 -66.51 -71.52
CA GLU A 184 -52.59 -67.59 -71.64
C GLU A 184 -53.95 -67.05 -72.13
N VAL A 185 -54.44 -65.95 -71.53
CA VAL A 185 -55.67 -65.26 -71.98
C VAL A 185 -55.55 -64.79 -73.43
N GLN A 186 -54.38 -64.31 -73.85
CA GLN A 186 -54.14 -63.90 -75.23
C GLN A 186 -54.13 -65.09 -76.21
N MET A 187 -53.56 -66.23 -75.82
CA MET A 187 -53.59 -67.47 -76.61
C MET A 187 -55.01 -68.02 -76.75
N LEU A 188 -55.79 -68.04 -75.68
CA LEU A 188 -57.21 -68.43 -75.70
C LEU A 188 -58.02 -67.50 -76.61
N ARG A 189 -57.83 -66.17 -76.53
CA ARG A 189 -58.49 -65.22 -77.45
C ARG A 189 -58.14 -65.45 -78.93
N LYS A 190 -56.90 -65.86 -79.23
CA LYS A 190 -56.46 -66.18 -80.60
C LYS A 190 -57.06 -67.49 -81.12
N GLN A 191 -57.38 -68.45 -80.25
CA GLN A 191 -58.08 -69.69 -80.63
C GLN A 191 -59.58 -69.46 -80.92
N THR A 192 -60.19 -68.42 -80.34
CA THR A 192 -61.63 -68.13 -80.49
C THR A 192 -61.99 -67.11 -81.58
N THR A 193 -61.08 -66.74 -82.50
CA THR A 193 -61.38 -65.70 -83.51
C THR A 193 -61.00 -66.06 -84.96
N ASN A 194 -61.97 -66.67 -85.67
CA ASN A 194 -62.15 -66.56 -87.13
C ASN A 194 -63.46 -65.78 -87.38
N GLY A 195 -63.38 -64.57 -87.97
CA GLY A 195 -64.49 -63.71 -88.42
C GLY A 195 -64.77 -62.49 -87.50
N ARG A 196 -64.23 -61.28 -87.77
CA ARG A 196 -64.82 -60.11 -88.52
C ARG A 196 -66.15 -59.60 -87.90
N HIS A 197 -66.42 -58.31 -87.65
CA HIS A 197 -65.91 -57.00 -88.11
C HIS A 197 -66.67 -55.89 -87.29
N ASP A 198 -66.00 -54.78 -86.97
CA ASP A 198 -66.46 -53.36 -87.00
C ASP A 198 -67.81 -52.92 -86.36
N GLN A 199 -68.01 -51.73 -85.79
CA GLN A 199 -67.25 -50.48 -85.67
C GLN A 199 -68.06 -49.54 -84.74
N VAL A 200 -67.34 -48.57 -84.13
CA VAL A 200 -67.73 -47.16 -83.90
C VAL A 200 -68.93 -46.86 -82.98
N VAL A 201 -68.68 -46.10 -81.90
CA VAL A 201 -69.19 -44.72 -81.73
C VAL A 201 -68.25 -43.96 -80.76
N GLU A 202 -67.76 -42.81 -81.23
CA GLU A 202 -67.01 -41.80 -80.49
C GLU A 202 -67.86 -41.17 -79.37
N THR A 203 -67.23 -40.67 -78.30
CA THR A 203 -67.17 -39.21 -78.09
C THR A 203 -66.24 -38.82 -76.93
N PRO A 204 -65.65 -37.61 -76.99
CA PRO A 204 -64.55 -37.19 -76.13
C PRO A 204 -65.04 -36.34 -74.95
N VAL A 205 -64.40 -36.48 -73.79
CA VAL A 205 -64.44 -35.46 -72.74
C VAL A 205 -63.02 -35.04 -72.41
N LYS A 206 -62.65 -33.87 -72.95
CA LYS A 206 -61.62 -32.98 -72.42
C LYS A 206 -62.24 -32.15 -71.29
N GLN A 207 -61.62 -32.19 -70.11
CA GLN A 207 -61.50 -31.10 -69.11
C GLN A 207 -60.18 -31.43 -68.36
N SER A 208 -59.04 -30.71 -68.38
CA SER A 208 -58.73 -29.26 -68.44
C SER A 208 -59.56 -28.51 -67.39
N ILE A 209 -59.03 -27.88 -66.34
CA ILE A 209 -57.96 -26.86 -66.17
C ILE A 209 -57.69 -26.87 -64.63
N THR A 210 -56.47 -26.84 -64.07
CA THR A 210 -55.61 -25.66 -63.90
C THR A 210 -54.15 -26.03 -63.59
N PRO A 211 -53.19 -25.35 -64.24
CA PRO A 211 -51.85 -25.07 -63.76
C PRO A 211 -51.78 -23.65 -63.13
N LEU A 212 -51.00 -23.48 -62.05
CA LEU A 212 -50.51 -22.18 -61.56
C LEU A 212 -49.26 -22.48 -60.70
N LEU A 213 -48.05 -22.35 -61.24
CA LEU A 213 -47.21 -21.14 -61.30
C LEU A 213 -46.92 -20.50 -59.93
N ALA A 214 -45.62 -20.42 -59.62
CA ALA A 214 -44.94 -19.61 -58.61
C ALA A 214 -45.26 -20.00 -57.14
N SER A 215 -44.30 -20.36 -56.30
CA SER A 215 -43.04 -19.66 -56.09
C SER A 215 -42.06 -20.57 -55.37
N THR A 216 -40.79 -20.50 -55.77
CA THR A 216 -39.69 -20.50 -54.81
C THR A 216 -40.08 -19.70 -53.56
N PRO A 217 -39.86 -20.27 -52.37
CA PRO A 217 -38.83 -19.69 -51.55
C PRO A 217 -37.77 -20.75 -51.29
N ASP A 218 -36.59 -20.42 -51.79
CA ASP A 218 -35.34 -20.64 -51.11
C ASP A 218 -35.52 -20.46 -49.58
N LEU A 219 -35.79 -21.55 -48.88
CA LEU A 219 -35.46 -21.70 -47.48
C LEU A 219 -34.21 -22.56 -47.44
N ARG A 220 -33.11 -21.91 -47.84
CA ARG A 220 -31.82 -21.96 -47.17
C ARG A 220 -31.71 -23.12 -46.18
N LEU A 221 -30.84 -24.06 -46.55
CA LEU A 221 -29.82 -24.61 -45.68
C LEU A 221 -29.64 -23.75 -44.42
N ASN A 222 -30.33 -24.09 -43.34
CA ASN A 222 -29.80 -23.89 -42.01
C ASN A 222 -29.37 -25.28 -41.54
N VAL A 223 -28.17 -25.64 -42.01
CA VAL A 223 -27.23 -26.39 -41.19
C VAL A 223 -27.33 -25.78 -39.79
N ARG A 224 -27.87 -26.55 -38.84
CA ARG A 224 -27.67 -26.24 -37.42
C ARG A 224 -26.19 -26.40 -37.17
N GLU A 225 -25.47 -25.29 -37.31
CA GLU A 225 -24.12 -25.16 -36.83
C GLU A 225 -24.18 -25.10 -35.30
N SER A 226 -23.29 -25.84 -34.67
CA SER A 226 -23.02 -25.80 -33.24
C SER A 226 -22.77 -24.35 -32.81
N GLY A 227 -23.58 -23.83 -31.90
CA GLY A 227 -23.32 -22.55 -31.24
C GLY A 227 -22.23 -22.74 -30.19
N GLU A 228 -20.97 -22.72 -30.63
CA GLU A 228 -19.81 -22.46 -29.77
C GLU A 228 -19.46 -20.97 -29.83
N GLY A 229 -19.30 -20.37 -28.64
CA GLY A 229 -18.40 -19.25 -28.40
C GLY A 229 -18.87 -17.84 -28.78
N MET A 230 -19.04 -16.97 -27.78
CA MET A 230 -18.07 -15.92 -27.47
C MET A 230 -18.69 -14.90 -26.50
N GLU A 231 -18.15 -14.92 -25.29
CA GLU A 231 -17.89 -13.76 -24.46
C GLU A 231 -17.67 -12.44 -25.22
N HIS A 232 -18.33 -11.35 -24.81
CA HIS A 232 -17.72 -10.01 -24.71
C HIS A 232 -18.55 -9.03 -23.84
N PRO A 233 -17.90 -8.01 -23.24
CA PRO A 233 -18.36 -7.29 -22.05
C PRO A 233 -19.12 -6.00 -22.40
N ILE A 234 -20.08 -5.62 -21.55
CA ILE A 234 -20.84 -4.37 -21.67
C ILE A 234 -20.08 -3.21 -20.98
N PRO A 235 -19.77 -2.10 -21.66
CA PRO A 235 -19.27 -0.88 -21.03
C PRO A 235 -20.41 0.02 -20.53
N LEU A 236 -20.22 0.61 -19.35
CA LEU A 236 -21.01 1.72 -18.80
C LEU A 236 -20.88 2.98 -19.67
N ASN A 237 -21.99 3.74 -19.85
CA ASN A 237 -22.17 5.14 -19.42
C ASN A 237 -23.13 5.95 -20.32
N ILE A 238 -24.32 6.36 -19.82
CA ILE A 238 -25.15 7.47 -20.37
C ILE A 238 -25.82 8.27 -19.21
N PRO A 239 -25.78 9.62 -19.22
CA PRO A 239 -26.39 10.54 -18.22
C PRO A 239 -27.85 10.99 -18.55
N PRO A 240 -28.55 11.82 -17.73
CA PRO A 240 -30.00 11.70 -17.48
C PRO A 240 -30.93 12.80 -18.03
N SER A 241 -32.20 12.45 -18.33
CA SER A 241 -33.49 13.18 -18.13
C SER A 241 -34.61 12.69 -19.08
N PRO A 242 -35.91 13.02 -18.88
CA PRO A 242 -36.73 12.94 -17.67
C PRO A 242 -38.08 12.20 -17.89
N ALA A 243 -38.69 11.74 -16.80
CA ALA A 243 -40.12 11.47 -16.60
C ALA A 243 -40.94 10.79 -17.72
N THR A 244 -41.21 9.49 -17.55
CA THR A 244 -42.54 8.93 -17.87
C THR A 244 -42.90 7.92 -16.79
N GLN A 245 -44.02 8.18 -16.12
CA GLN A 245 -44.65 7.30 -15.16
C GLN A 245 -45.07 6.00 -15.86
N PHE A 246 -44.47 4.87 -15.48
CA PHE A 246 -45.07 3.57 -15.72
C PHE A 246 -44.96 2.72 -14.45
N GLN A 247 -46.14 2.26 -14.03
CA GLN A 247 -46.37 1.37 -12.91
C GLN A 247 -45.63 0.04 -13.12
N VAL A 248 -44.95 -0.42 -12.07
CA VAL A 248 -44.37 -1.75 -12.01
C VAL A 248 -45.51 -2.74 -11.77
N THR A 249 -45.81 -3.58 -12.77
CA THR A 249 -46.46 -4.87 -12.55
C THR A 249 -45.38 -5.91 -12.21
N PRO A 250 -45.45 -6.61 -11.07
CA PRO A 250 -44.61 -7.77 -10.84
C PRO A 250 -45.18 -8.97 -11.58
N ASN A 251 -44.38 -9.58 -12.45
CA ASN A 251 -44.68 -10.90 -13.02
C ASN A 251 -44.82 -11.92 -11.88
N THR A 252 -46.00 -12.52 -11.84
CA THR A 252 -46.46 -13.53 -10.90
C THR A 252 -45.62 -14.81 -11.02
N ILE A 253 -44.69 -15.02 -10.10
CA ILE A 253 -44.21 -16.37 -9.78
C ILE A 253 -45.31 -16.98 -8.90
N VAL A 254 -46.06 -17.92 -9.45
CA VAL A 254 -47.03 -18.71 -8.68
C VAL A 254 -46.22 -19.63 -7.78
N GLY A 255 -46.27 -19.36 -6.47
CA GLY A 255 -45.58 -20.13 -5.45
C GLY A 255 -46.13 -21.55 -5.37
N LEU A 256 -45.24 -22.50 -5.04
CA LEU A 256 -45.52 -23.93 -4.91
C LEU A 256 -46.71 -24.20 -3.96
N GLU A 257 -46.84 -23.35 -2.96
CA GLU A 257 -47.96 -23.23 -2.02
C GLU A 257 -49.33 -23.08 -2.70
N THR A 258 -49.47 -22.35 -3.81
CA THR A 258 -50.77 -22.14 -4.49
C THR A 258 -51.20 -23.36 -5.32
N LEU A 259 -50.24 -24.14 -5.81
CA LEU A 259 -50.48 -25.36 -6.58
C LEU A 259 -50.87 -26.56 -5.68
N LEU A 260 -50.54 -26.51 -4.39
CA LEU A 260 -50.82 -27.58 -3.44
C LEU A 260 -52.15 -27.40 -2.69
N THR A 261 -52.72 -26.18 -2.65
CA THR A 261 -54.04 -25.92 -2.03
C THR A 261 -55.22 -26.06 -2.99
N SER A 262 -55.00 -26.08 -4.30
CA SER A 262 -56.07 -26.07 -5.31
C SER A 262 -56.65 -27.44 -5.65
N ALA A 263 -56.26 -28.52 -4.97
CA ALA A 263 -56.63 -29.89 -5.35
C ALA A 263 -57.81 -30.50 -4.58
N ASP A 264 -58.38 -29.84 -3.55
CA ASP A 264 -59.48 -30.39 -2.75
C ASP A 264 -60.50 -29.30 -2.41
N ASP A 265 -61.35 -28.92 -3.37
CA ASP A 265 -62.71 -28.46 -3.03
C ASP A 265 -63.65 -28.57 -4.23
N ASP A 266 -64.42 -29.65 -4.29
CA ASP A 266 -65.69 -29.67 -4.99
C ASP A 266 -66.79 -30.01 -3.97
N SER A 267 -67.84 -29.18 -3.99
CA SER A 267 -69.18 -29.36 -3.42
C SER A 267 -69.47 -29.03 -1.93
N HIS A 268 -69.95 -27.78 -1.75
CA HIS A 268 -71.26 -27.40 -1.20
C HIS A 268 -71.53 -27.38 0.34
N SER A 269 -71.82 -26.14 0.81
CA SER A 269 -73.11 -25.73 1.39
C SER A 269 -73.30 -25.71 2.93
N VAL A 270 -73.39 -24.47 3.44
CA VAL A 270 -74.33 -23.87 4.43
C VAL A 270 -74.35 -24.26 5.93
N VAL A 271 -74.52 -23.18 6.73
CA VAL A 271 -75.17 -23.02 8.06
C VAL A 271 -74.28 -23.00 9.33
N SER A 272 -74.08 -21.77 9.82
CA SER A 272 -74.43 -21.21 11.15
C SER A 272 -74.15 -21.97 12.47
N LEU A 273 -73.31 -21.32 13.29
CA LEU A 273 -73.43 -20.99 14.73
C LEU A 273 -73.79 -22.04 15.81
N ASN A 274 -72.94 -22.01 16.86
CA ASN A 274 -73.20 -22.14 18.31
C ASN A 274 -72.98 -23.49 19.07
N THR A 275 -72.09 -23.39 20.08
CA THR A 275 -72.29 -23.75 21.50
C THR A 275 -72.15 -25.21 21.99
N GLN A 276 -71.14 -25.37 22.86
CA GLN A 276 -70.98 -26.27 24.02
C GLN A 276 -70.64 -27.76 23.83
N ALA A 277 -69.45 -28.08 24.40
CA ALA A 277 -69.08 -29.26 25.18
C ALA A 277 -69.54 -30.65 24.69
N SER A 278 -68.60 -31.45 24.20
CA SER A 278 -68.33 -32.78 24.75
C SER A 278 -67.12 -33.41 24.07
N GLU A 279 -66.27 -34.03 24.89
CA GLU A 279 -65.53 -35.27 24.67
C GLU A 279 -65.33 -35.79 23.23
N GLY A 280 -64.05 -35.98 22.88
CA GLY A 280 -63.63 -37.12 22.08
C GLY A 280 -64.12 -37.18 20.63
N VAL A 281 -63.88 -36.13 19.84
CA VAL A 281 -63.95 -36.27 18.38
C VAL A 281 -62.55 -36.52 17.84
N ASP A 282 -62.15 -37.79 17.88
CA ASP A 282 -61.07 -38.34 17.06
C ASP A 282 -61.49 -38.28 15.59
N ASP A 283 -61.60 -37.08 15.01
CA ASP A 283 -61.75 -36.96 13.56
C ASP A 283 -60.34 -37.10 12.95
N PRO A 284 -60.01 -38.25 12.33
CA PRO A 284 -58.67 -38.50 11.80
C PRO A 284 -58.31 -37.49 10.70
N LYS A 285 -59.32 -36.90 10.03
CA LYS A 285 -59.12 -35.86 9.01
C LYS A 285 -58.71 -34.52 9.62
N LEU A 286 -59.27 -34.16 10.76
CA LEU A 286 -58.91 -32.91 11.45
C LEU A 286 -57.51 -33.02 12.06
N LYS A 287 -57.17 -34.19 12.63
CA LYS A 287 -55.82 -34.49 13.14
C LYS A 287 -54.77 -34.52 12.02
N SER A 288 -55.11 -35.05 10.84
CA SER A 288 -54.16 -35.04 9.71
C SER A 288 -53.96 -33.63 9.13
N LYS A 289 -55.02 -32.84 9.00
CA LYS A 289 -54.93 -31.42 8.60
C LYS A 289 -54.14 -30.59 9.61
N LEU A 290 -54.34 -30.81 10.91
CA LEU A 290 -53.56 -30.14 11.96
C LEU A 290 -52.07 -30.49 11.86
N LYS A 291 -51.73 -31.79 11.74
CA LYS A 291 -50.34 -32.24 11.54
C LYS A 291 -49.70 -31.69 10.27
N LEU A 292 -50.48 -31.55 9.19
CA LEU A 292 -49.99 -30.95 7.95
C LEU A 292 -49.70 -29.46 8.13
N SER A 293 -50.61 -28.74 8.79
CA SER A 293 -50.44 -27.32 9.11
C SER A 293 -49.27 -27.09 10.07
N GLU A 294 -49.05 -27.98 11.04
CA GLU A 294 -47.89 -27.93 11.95
C GLU A 294 -46.58 -28.12 11.18
N LYS A 295 -46.50 -29.11 10.28
CA LYS A 295 -45.32 -29.29 9.41
C LYS A 295 -45.07 -28.11 8.48
N GLN A 296 -46.12 -27.50 7.94
CA GLN A 296 -46.00 -26.29 7.12
C GLN A 296 -45.47 -25.10 7.94
N ALA A 297 -45.97 -24.92 9.16
CA ALA A 297 -45.47 -23.88 10.06
C ALA A 297 -44.01 -24.10 10.46
N GLU A 298 -43.60 -25.36 10.68
CA GLU A 298 -42.21 -25.72 10.97
C GLU A 298 -41.29 -25.44 9.78
N HIS A 299 -41.69 -25.84 8.57
CA HIS A 299 -40.92 -25.54 7.36
C HIS A 299 -40.78 -24.03 7.08
N LEU A 300 -41.85 -23.25 7.23
CA LEU A 300 -41.79 -21.79 7.10
C LEU A 300 -40.87 -21.15 8.14
N ARG A 301 -40.83 -21.71 9.36
CA ARG A 301 -39.95 -21.25 10.43
C ARG A 301 -38.49 -21.54 10.12
N GLU A 302 -38.18 -22.71 9.57
CA GLU A 302 -36.84 -23.06 9.08
C GLU A 302 -36.40 -22.12 7.95
N LEU A 303 -37.28 -21.89 6.96
CA LEU A 303 -36.99 -21.00 5.83
C LEU A 303 -36.76 -19.55 6.30
N LEU A 304 -37.55 -19.09 7.28
CA LEU A 304 -37.38 -17.76 7.89
C LEU A 304 -36.04 -17.65 8.63
N ASN A 305 -35.67 -18.68 9.39
CA ASN A 305 -34.40 -18.72 10.10
C ASN A 305 -33.20 -18.73 9.13
N GLU A 306 -33.29 -19.50 8.04
CA GLU A 306 -32.26 -19.51 6.99
C GLU A 306 -32.15 -18.14 6.28
N SER A 307 -33.29 -17.49 6.02
CA SER A 307 -33.35 -16.13 5.47
C SER A 307 -32.73 -15.10 6.43
N GLU A 308 -33.03 -15.18 7.73
CA GLU A 308 -32.49 -14.30 8.76
C GLU A 308 -30.97 -14.47 8.92
N ALA A 309 -30.48 -15.71 8.91
CA ALA A 309 -29.06 -16.02 8.92
C ALA A 309 -28.34 -15.46 7.68
N THR A 310 -28.96 -15.60 6.51
CA THR A 310 -28.41 -15.09 5.25
C THR A 310 -28.39 -13.55 5.25
N CYS A 311 -29.44 -12.90 5.74
CA CYS A 311 -29.51 -11.46 5.91
C CYS A 311 -28.43 -10.94 6.87
N SER A 312 -28.18 -11.66 7.96
CA SER A 312 -27.11 -11.34 8.91
C SER A 312 -25.72 -11.40 8.25
N ARG A 313 -25.47 -12.43 7.44
CA ARG A 313 -24.22 -12.57 6.68
C ARG A 313 -24.04 -11.44 5.66
N TYR A 314 -25.08 -11.06 4.92
CA TYR A 314 -25.01 -9.93 4.00
C TYR A 314 -24.77 -8.60 4.71
N ASN A 315 -25.38 -8.38 5.89
CA ASN A 315 -25.12 -7.18 6.68
C ASN A 315 -23.66 -7.10 7.16
N GLU A 316 -23.06 -8.23 7.52
CA GLU A 316 -21.63 -8.29 7.88
C GLU A 316 -20.73 -7.97 6.68
N GLN A 317 -21.01 -8.55 5.51
CA GLN A 317 -20.30 -8.23 4.27
C GLN A 317 -20.41 -6.73 3.94
N VAL A 318 -21.61 -6.14 4.07
CA VAL A 318 -21.82 -4.70 3.86
C VAL A 318 -20.98 -3.87 4.84
N LYS A 319 -20.85 -4.28 6.11
CA LYS A 319 -20.00 -3.58 7.08
C LYS A 319 -18.53 -3.65 6.68
N ILE A 320 -18.04 -4.83 6.30
CA ILE A 320 -16.64 -5.02 5.87
C ILE A 320 -16.37 -4.19 4.61
N LEU A 321 -17.23 -4.26 3.61
CA LEU A 321 -17.10 -3.49 2.37
C LEU A 321 -17.09 -1.98 2.64
N LYS A 322 -17.97 -1.48 3.53
CA LYS A 322 -17.96 -0.06 3.92
C LYS A 322 -16.66 0.34 4.62
N GLN A 323 -16.09 -0.52 5.46
CA GLN A 323 -14.79 -0.26 6.09
C GLN A 323 -13.65 -0.25 5.07
N GLU A 324 -13.69 -1.17 4.10
CA GLU A 324 -12.69 -1.25 3.04
C GLU A 324 -12.74 -0.03 2.11
N ILE A 325 -13.94 0.43 1.73
CA ILE A 325 -14.12 1.68 0.97
C ILE A 325 -13.47 2.85 1.71
N ARG A 326 -13.77 3.03 3.01
CA ARG A 326 -13.17 4.11 3.81
C ARG A 326 -11.64 4.02 3.88
N ARG A 327 -11.11 2.79 4.01
CA ARG A 327 -9.67 2.53 4.02
C ARG A 327 -9.02 2.92 2.69
N LEU A 328 -9.64 2.50 1.58
CA LEU A 328 -9.18 2.82 0.23
C LEU A 328 -9.23 4.33 -0.04
N GLU A 329 -10.31 5.01 0.35
CA GLU A 329 -10.44 6.47 0.23
C GLU A 329 -9.35 7.23 1.00
N SER A 330 -9.07 6.81 2.23
CA SER A 330 -7.99 7.41 3.04
C SER A 330 -6.60 7.11 2.46
N ASN A 331 -6.42 5.94 1.84
CA ASN A 331 -5.17 5.61 1.16
C ASN A 331 -5.00 6.43 -0.12
N GLN A 332 -6.07 6.60 -0.91
CA GLN A 332 -6.09 7.44 -2.09
C GLN A 332 -5.83 8.92 -1.75
N GLN A 333 -6.36 9.43 -0.63
CA GLN A 333 -6.04 10.78 -0.16
C GLN A 333 -4.55 10.91 0.19
N ARG A 334 -3.95 9.89 0.82
CA ARG A 334 -2.49 9.87 1.07
C ARG A 334 -1.69 9.80 -0.22
N GLU A 335 -2.09 8.97 -1.17
CA GLU A 335 -1.45 8.85 -2.47
C GLU A 335 -1.55 10.15 -3.28
N ASN A 336 -2.72 10.80 -3.27
CA ASN A 336 -2.90 12.13 -3.85
C ASN A 336 -2.02 13.18 -3.15
N SER A 337 -1.88 13.12 -1.82
CA SER A 337 -1.00 14.01 -1.06
C SER A 337 0.49 13.77 -1.38
N ILE A 338 0.90 12.50 -1.52
CA ILE A 338 2.26 12.10 -1.89
C ILE A 338 2.57 12.52 -3.34
N SER A 339 1.65 12.25 -4.28
CA SER A 339 1.76 12.67 -5.68
C SER A 339 1.78 14.21 -5.80
N ASN A 340 0.97 14.90 -5.01
CA ASN A 340 1.01 16.36 -4.92
C ASN A 340 2.33 16.86 -4.33
N MET A 341 2.89 16.18 -3.33
CA MET A 341 4.21 16.49 -2.75
C MET A 341 5.34 16.25 -3.76
N GLU A 342 5.25 15.20 -4.57
CA GLU A 342 6.20 14.93 -5.64
C GLU A 342 6.11 15.97 -6.77
N TYR A 343 4.89 16.36 -7.14
CA TYR A 343 4.66 17.47 -8.06
C TYR A 343 5.26 18.77 -7.51
N LEU A 344 4.98 19.10 -6.25
CA LEU A 344 5.54 20.27 -5.56
C LEU A 344 7.06 20.22 -5.53
N LYS A 345 7.66 19.08 -5.20
CA LYS A 345 9.12 18.87 -5.26
C LYS A 345 9.66 19.19 -6.64
N ASN A 346 9.02 18.71 -7.70
CA ASN A 346 9.46 18.95 -9.08
C ASN A 346 9.32 20.44 -9.47
N ILE A 347 8.23 21.09 -9.05
CA ILE A 347 8.01 22.53 -9.28
C ILE A 347 9.02 23.39 -8.49
N VAL A 348 9.28 23.06 -7.22
CA VAL A 348 10.29 23.74 -6.38
C VAL A 348 11.68 23.51 -6.94
N TYR A 349 12.02 22.29 -7.34
CA TYR A 349 13.29 21.96 -7.97
C TYR A 349 13.50 22.75 -9.27
N LYS A 350 12.46 22.84 -10.11
CA LYS A 350 12.48 23.66 -11.33
C LYS A 350 12.57 25.15 -10.99
N PHE A 351 11.87 25.61 -9.96
CA PHE A 351 11.94 27.00 -9.50
C PHE A 351 13.35 27.37 -9.00
N LEU A 352 14.05 26.49 -8.29
CA LEU A 352 15.42 26.73 -7.81
C LEU A 352 16.46 26.62 -8.92
N SER A 353 16.27 25.72 -9.89
CA SER A 353 17.23 25.47 -10.99
C SER A 353 17.15 26.48 -12.13
N LEU A 354 16.09 27.28 -12.23
CA LEU A 354 15.94 28.30 -13.26
C LEU A 354 16.73 29.57 -12.92
N GLU A 355 17.46 30.12 -13.89
CA GLU A 355 18.06 31.44 -13.78
C GLU A 355 16.97 32.54 -13.68
N SER A 356 17.27 33.66 -13.04
CA SER A 356 16.30 34.74 -12.78
C SER A 356 15.67 35.27 -14.08
N GLY A 357 14.43 34.84 -14.38
CA GLY A 357 13.72 35.18 -15.61
C GLY A 357 12.20 34.96 -15.52
N ASP A 358 11.49 35.17 -16.64
CA ASP A 358 10.02 35.12 -16.70
C ASP A 358 9.41 33.75 -16.39
N GLU A 359 10.20 32.68 -16.53
CA GLU A 359 9.77 31.31 -16.21
C GLU A 359 9.53 31.11 -14.70
N LYS A 360 10.34 31.74 -13.83
CA LYS A 360 10.10 31.76 -12.38
C LYS A 360 8.76 32.43 -12.03
N SER A 361 8.42 33.52 -12.72
CA SER A 361 7.11 34.17 -12.52
C SER A 361 5.92 33.36 -13.02
N ARG A 362 6.10 32.46 -13.99
CA ARG A 362 5.05 31.53 -14.43
C ARG A 362 4.82 30.39 -13.44
N LEU A 363 5.83 30.02 -12.68
CA LEU A 363 5.74 28.97 -11.65
C LEU A 363 5.17 29.49 -10.31
N LEU A 364 5.23 30.80 -10.04
CA LEU A 364 4.69 31.40 -8.81
C LEU A 364 3.18 31.15 -8.59
N PRO A 365 2.29 31.30 -9.59
CA PRO A 365 0.88 30.98 -9.43
C PRO A 365 0.63 29.50 -9.07
N VAL A 366 1.43 28.59 -9.63
CA VAL A 366 1.35 27.14 -9.38
C VAL A 366 1.81 26.81 -7.96
N LEU A 367 2.93 27.39 -7.54
CA LEU A 367 3.42 27.32 -6.16
C LEU A 367 2.40 27.88 -5.18
N ASN A 368 1.74 29.00 -5.51
CA ASN A 368 0.68 29.57 -4.69
C ASN A 368 -0.54 28.66 -4.59
N THR A 369 -0.93 27.97 -5.67
CA THR A 369 -2.08 27.05 -5.61
C THR A 369 -1.79 25.81 -4.75
N MET A 370 -0.54 25.34 -4.74
CA MET A 370 -0.15 24.16 -3.97
C MET A 370 0.23 24.45 -2.52
N LEU A 371 0.89 25.59 -2.24
CA LEU A 371 1.37 25.99 -0.91
C LEU A 371 0.45 26.99 -0.19
N LYS A 372 -0.52 27.58 -0.90
CA LYS A 372 -1.48 28.57 -0.37
C LYS A 372 -0.78 29.72 0.36
N PHE A 373 0.13 30.41 -0.34
CA PHE A 373 0.78 31.59 0.21
C PHE A 373 -0.25 32.70 0.45
N SER A 374 0.02 33.52 1.47
CA SER A 374 -0.70 34.76 1.68
C SER A 374 -0.39 35.79 0.58
N ASP A 375 -1.28 36.77 0.40
CA ASP A 375 -1.09 37.82 -0.62
C ASP A 375 0.18 38.67 -0.35
N GLU A 376 0.62 38.78 0.91
CA GLU A 376 1.88 39.44 1.31
C GLU A 376 3.11 38.63 0.88
N GLU A 377 3.17 37.33 1.17
CA GLU A 377 4.28 36.45 0.76
C GLU A 377 4.40 36.35 -0.77
N MET A 378 3.26 36.36 -1.47
CA MET A 378 3.22 36.43 -2.92
C MET A 378 3.74 37.75 -3.49
N ALA A 379 3.57 38.87 -2.78
CA ALA A 379 4.12 40.16 -3.17
C ALA A 379 5.64 40.18 -2.99
N GLU A 380 6.16 39.64 -1.88
CA GLU A 380 7.60 39.56 -1.63
C GLU A 380 8.33 38.69 -2.67
N LEU A 381 7.77 37.54 -3.02
CA LEU A 381 8.34 36.65 -4.05
C LEU A 381 8.35 37.29 -5.46
N ARG A 382 7.44 38.25 -5.73
CA ARG A 382 7.48 39.06 -6.96
C ARG A 382 8.53 40.16 -6.90
N VAL A 383 8.76 40.75 -5.73
CA VAL A 383 9.72 41.85 -5.51
C VAL A 383 11.19 41.39 -5.64
N VAL A 384 11.48 40.10 -5.45
CA VAL A 384 12.81 39.51 -5.75
C VAL A 384 13.26 39.75 -7.21
N LYS A 385 12.36 40.11 -8.14
CA LYS A 385 12.70 40.56 -9.51
C LYS A 385 13.47 41.88 -9.61
N VAL A 386 13.55 42.74 -8.57
CA VAL A 386 13.96 44.16 -8.73
C VAL A 386 15.33 44.52 -8.11
N LYS A 387 16.17 43.57 -7.69
CA LYS A 387 17.59 43.90 -7.38
C LYS A 387 18.47 43.64 -8.60
N PRO A 388 18.82 44.66 -9.41
CA PRO A 388 19.81 44.49 -10.45
C PRO A 388 21.17 44.23 -9.78
N LEU A 389 21.63 42.99 -9.86
CA LEU A 389 22.99 42.61 -9.47
C LEU A 389 23.97 43.39 -10.37
N LEU A 390 24.69 44.34 -9.77
CA LEU A 390 25.82 45.05 -10.39
C LEU A 390 26.83 44.00 -10.89
N LYS A 391 26.92 43.86 -12.23
CA LYS A 391 27.90 43.01 -12.89
C LYS A 391 29.29 43.64 -12.77
N VAL A 392 30.10 43.18 -11.82
CA VAL A 392 31.57 43.37 -11.88
C VAL A 392 32.18 42.14 -12.54
N LYS A 393 32.82 42.35 -13.68
CA LYS A 393 33.36 41.32 -14.56
C LYS A 393 34.81 41.05 -14.17
N VAL A 394 35.05 40.05 -13.33
CA VAL A 394 36.39 39.47 -13.11
C VAL A 394 36.29 37.96 -13.33
N LEU A 395 37.05 37.47 -14.31
CA LEU A 395 37.30 36.05 -14.62
C LEU A 395 36.08 35.11 -14.57
N GLY A 396 35.24 35.17 -15.60
CA GLY A 396 34.64 33.99 -16.22
C GLY A 396 33.64 33.12 -15.45
N LEU A 397 33.31 33.44 -14.20
CA LEU A 397 32.28 32.73 -13.41
C LEU A 397 31.35 33.75 -12.75
N ALA A 398 30.08 33.74 -13.16
CA ALA A 398 29.04 34.55 -12.56
C ALA A 398 28.61 33.91 -11.23
N ILE A 399 29.23 34.32 -10.12
CA ILE A 399 28.88 33.85 -8.79
C ILE A 399 28.17 34.99 -8.04
N SER A 400 26.95 34.71 -7.56
CA SER A 400 26.17 35.60 -6.69
C SER A 400 26.96 35.98 -5.45
N THR A 401 26.80 37.19 -4.92
CA THR A 401 27.46 37.65 -3.68
C THR A 401 27.18 36.72 -2.48
N ASP A 402 26.03 36.06 -2.49
CA ASP A 402 25.64 35.08 -1.48
C ASP A 402 26.34 33.72 -1.68
N GLY A 403 26.72 33.40 -2.93
CA GLY A 403 27.49 32.22 -3.28
C GLY A 403 28.96 32.31 -2.88
N LEU A 404 29.54 33.52 -2.89
CA LEU A 404 30.88 33.78 -2.37
C LEU A 404 30.95 33.62 -0.85
N ASP A 405 29.93 34.10 -0.13
CA ASP A 405 29.85 33.94 1.33
C ASP A 405 29.59 32.47 1.73
N PHE A 406 28.79 31.74 0.95
CA PHE A 406 28.61 30.30 1.12
C PHE A 406 29.89 29.51 0.81
N LEU A 407 30.62 29.85 -0.26
CA LEU A 407 31.89 29.20 -0.59
C LEU A 407 32.98 29.50 0.44
N LEU A 408 33.07 30.73 0.95
CA LEU A 408 33.99 31.05 2.03
C LEU A 408 33.65 30.28 3.31
N LYS A 409 32.36 30.20 3.66
CA LYS A 409 31.90 29.41 4.82
C LYS A 409 32.14 27.91 4.62
N LEU A 410 31.93 27.40 3.41
CA LEU A 410 32.17 25.99 3.08
C LEU A 410 33.66 25.67 3.13
N GLN A 411 34.52 26.56 2.62
CA GLN A 411 35.97 26.42 2.68
C GLN A 411 36.46 26.49 4.14
N PHE A 412 35.90 27.38 4.95
CA PHE A 412 36.20 27.44 6.39
C PHE A 412 35.76 26.18 7.13
N PHE A 413 34.59 25.63 6.77
CA PHE A 413 34.04 24.42 7.37
C PHE A 413 34.84 23.17 6.97
N VAL A 414 35.22 23.05 5.70
CA VAL A 414 36.10 21.98 5.22
C VAL A 414 37.48 22.07 5.88
N HIS A 415 38.01 23.29 6.07
CA HIS A 415 39.30 23.47 6.73
C HIS A 415 39.24 23.13 8.23
N GLN A 416 38.15 23.49 8.92
CA GLN A 416 37.91 23.09 10.31
C GLN A 416 37.72 21.57 10.44
N TYR A 417 36.97 20.96 9.53
CA TYR A 417 36.72 19.51 9.56
C TYR A 417 38.02 18.74 9.30
N ALA A 418 38.84 19.19 8.33
CA ALA A 418 40.15 18.63 8.05
C ALA A 418 41.09 18.72 9.27
N LEU A 419 41.15 19.88 9.94
CA LEU A 419 41.94 20.07 11.16
C LEU A 419 41.44 19.17 12.31
N LEU A 420 40.13 19.02 12.46
CA LEU A 420 39.54 18.14 13.48
C LEU A 420 39.84 16.67 13.20
N THR A 421 39.77 16.23 11.94
CA THR A 421 40.17 14.85 11.57
C THR A 421 41.65 14.61 11.77
N ILE A 422 42.54 15.57 11.46
CA ILE A 422 43.97 15.46 11.73
C ILE A 422 44.24 15.40 13.23
N PHE A 423 43.54 16.22 14.03
CA PHE A 423 43.66 16.22 15.49
C PHE A 423 43.17 14.89 16.11
N LEU A 424 42.06 14.34 15.63
CA LEU A 424 41.56 13.02 16.05
C LEU A 424 42.50 11.88 15.62
N LEU A 425 43.11 11.97 14.43
CA LEU A 425 44.10 11.00 13.97
C LEU A 425 45.37 11.06 14.82
N MET A 426 45.83 12.27 15.18
CA MET A 426 46.95 12.50 16.09
C MET A 426 46.67 11.95 17.50
N LEU A 427 45.45 12.16 18.02
CA LEU A 427 45.02 11.59 19.31
C LEU A 427 44.95 10.06 19.27
N TYR A 428 44.44 9.49 18.18
CA TYR A 428 44.36 8.04 17.98
C TYR A 428 45.75 7.40 17.90
N LEU A 429 46.68 8.02 17.16
CA LEU A 429 48.07 7.56 17.05
C LEU A 429 48.83 7.68 18.39
N ASN A 430 48.59 8.74 19.16
CA ASN A 430 49.19 8.93 20.49
C ASN A 430 48.67 7.87 21.50
N MET A 431 47.36 7.61 21.49
CA MET A 431 46.71 6.61 22.38
C MET A 431 47.15 5.17 22.10
N PHE A 432 47.37 4.79 20.84
CA PHE A 432 47.64 3.39 20.48
C PHE A 432 49.11 3.05 20.26
N TYR A 433 49.97 4.03 19.91
CA TYR A 433 51.35 3.74 19.48
C TYR A 433 52.45 4.40 20.32
N HIS A 434 52.15 5.23 21.33
CA HIS A 434 53.17 5.87 22.20
C HIS A 434 54.29 6.58 21.42
N ILE A 435 53.94 7.25 20.32
CA ILE A 435 54.89 8.03 19.50
C ILE A 435 54.91 9.47 20.03
N ASP A 436 56.10 9.98 20.39
CA ASP A 436 56.30 11.39 20.78
C ASP A 436 56.18 12.32 19.55
N ILE A 437 55.17 13.19 19.55
CA ILE A 437 54.73 13.98 18.37
C ILE A 437 55.51 15.31 18.20
N THR A 438 56.54 15.58 19.01
CA THR A 438 57.31 16.84 18.92
C THR A 438 58.19 16.98 17.66
N CYS A 439 58.26 15.95 16.81
CA CYS A 439 59.10 15.94 15.59
C CYS A 439 58.34 15.96 14.25
N ILE A 440 57.01 16.10 14.23
CA ILE A 440 56.26 16.17 12.96
C ILE A 440 56.18 17.64 12.51
N ASP A 441 57.06 17.99 11.58
CA ASP A 441 57.11 19.30 10.93
C ASP A 441 55.92 19.45 9.96
N ILE A 442 54.93 20.29 10.29
CA ILE A 442 53.65 20.47 9.56
C ILE A 442 53.81 21.41 8.35
N THR A 443 55.03 21.70 7.91
CA THR A 443 55.32 22.67 6.85
C THR A 443 55.06 22.16 5.42
N TYR A 444 54.66 20.90 5.22
CA TYR A 444 54.51 20.30 3.89
C TYR A 444 53.16 19.60 3.71
N ILE A 445 52.05 20.34 3.81
CA ILE A 445 50.76 19.90 3.25
C ILE A 445 50.25 21.02 2.35
N ASP A 446 50.74 21.02 1.12
CA ASP A 446 50.26 21.88 0.05
C ASP A 446 48.92 21.29 -0.44
N ILE A 447 47.82 21.98 -0.16
CA ILE A 447 46.47 21.60 -0.62
C ILE A 447 46.04 22.65 -1.65
N THR A 448 46.34 22.37 -2.91
CA THR A 448 45.74 23.04 -4.09
C THR A 448 44.28 22.65 -4.27
#